data_AF-A0A6G8U646-F1
#
_entry.id   AF-A0A6G8U646-F1
#
_cell.length_a   1.000
_cell.length_b   1.000
_cell.length_c   1.000
_cell.angle_alpha   90.00
_cell.angle_beta   90.00
_cell.angle_gamma   90.00
#
_symmetry.space_group_name_H-M   'P 1'
#
loop_
_entity.id
_entity.type
_entity.pdbx_description
1 polymer ?
#
loop_
_entity_poly.entity_id
_entity_poly.type
_entity_poly.pdbx_seq_one_letter_code
_entity_poly.pdbx_strand_id
1 'polypeptide(L)'
;MAEAETFMGYGDVDAPAPAPAPAKPERPLTLNERKALNWFKDNSPTGPNRPGIPPSIIRSVLMVRGLIEIDPHRKRYDPISYAITDNGLESLRGHHG
;
A
#
# COMPACT_ATOMS: atom_id res chain seq x y z
N MET A 1 0.16 -48.16 40.30
CA MET A 1 1.34 -47.39 40.75
C MET A 1 2.18 -47.21 39.50
N ALA A 2 1.98 -46.11 38.79
CA ALA A 2 2.80 -44.90 38.84
C ALA A 2 4.07 -45.07 37.98
N GLU A 3 3.97 -44.64 36.72
CA GLU A 3 5.11 -44.16 35.94
C GLU A 3 4.60 -42.93 35.17
N ALA A 4 4.86 -41.77 35.75
CA ALA A 4 4.84 -40.50 35.05
C ALA A 4 6.12 -40.46 34.22
N GLU A 5 6.07 -39.98 32.97
CA GLU A 5 7.17 -39.20 32.41
C GLU A 5 6.78 -38.48 31.12
N THR A 6 7.01 -37.16 31.19
CA THR A 6 7.41 -36.27 30.11
C THR A 6 6.32 -35.82 29.13
N PHE A 7 5.59 -34.82 29.64
CA PHE A 7 5.13 -33.63 28.93
C PHE A 7 6.14 -33.24 27.83
N MET A 8 5.84 -33.65 26.59
CA MET A 8 6.59 -33.21 25.41
C MET A 8 6.12 -31.80 25.10
N GLY A 9 6.81 -30.83 25.71
CA GLY A 9 6.65 -29.42 25.40
C GLY A 9 6.83 -29.22 23.91
N TYR A 10 5.74 -28.90 23.22
CA TYR A 10 5.83 -28.28 21.91
C TYR A 10 6.44 -26.91 22.16
N GLY A 11 7.76 -26.87 21.97
CA GLY A 11 8.52 -25.64 21.96
C GLY A 11 7.80 -24.65 21.06
N ASP A 12 7.54 -23.49 21.65
CA ASP A 12 7.25 -22.25 20.96
C ASP A 12 8.34 -22.09 19.88
N VAL A 13 8.04 -22.59 18.68
CA VAL A 13 8.74 -22.16 17.48
C VAL A 13 8.20 -20.76 17.25
N ASP A 14 8.82 -19.80 17.94
CA ASP A 14 8.91 -18.42 17.50
C ASP A 14 9.46 -18.50 16.07
N ALA A 15 8.53 -18.66 15.12
CA ALA A 15 8.84 -18.56 13.71
C ALA A 15 9.33 -17.12 13.58
N PRO A 16 10.62 -16.87 13.25
CA PRO A 16 11.08 -15.52 13.06
C PRO A 16 10.14 -14.90 12.04
N ALA A 17 9.43 -13.85 12.45
CA ALA A 17 8.49 -13.16 11.59
C ALA A 17 9.19 -12.95 10.23
N PRO A 18 8.55 -13.30 9.10
CA PRO A 18 9.19 -13.20 7.80
C PRO A 18 9.79 -11.80 7.70
N ALA A 19 11.12 -11.72 7.56
CA ALA A 19 11.84 -10.46 7.59
C ALA A 19 11.11 -9.48 6.65
N PRO A 20 10.82 -8.24 7.09
CA PRO A 20 10.19 -7.25 6.23
C PRO A 20 11.01 -7.18 4.96
N ALA A 21 10.38 -7.47 3.82
CA ALA A 21 11.06 -7.56 2.54
C ALA A 21 11.95 -6.33 2.35
N PRO A 22 13.20 -6.50 1.87
CA PRO A 22 14.13 -5.39 1.76
C PRO A 22 13.44 -4.25 1.01
N ALA A 23 13.29 -3.11 1.69
CA ALA A 23 12.82 -1.88 1.09
C ALA A 23 13.81 -1.53 -0.02
N LYS A 24 13.51 -1.98 -1.24
CA LYS A 24 14.25 -1.61 -2.44
C LYS A 24 14.42 -0.09 -2.37
N PRO A 25 15.63 0.46 -2.58
CA PRO A 25 15.83 1.89 -2.56
C PRO A 25 14.75 2.51 -3.42
N GLU A 26 13.92 3.36 -2.81
CA GLU A 26 12.70 3.86 -3.43
C GLU A 26 13.09 4.61 -4.69
N ARG A 27 12.98 3.93 -5.83
CA ARG A 27 13.33 4.52 -7.12
C ARG A 27 12.50 5.80 -7.26
N PRO A 28 13.10 6.93 -7.65
CA PRO A 28 12.36 8.16 -7.86
C PRO A 28 11.17 7.91 -8.77
N LEU A 29 10.04 8.57 -8.48
CA LEU A 29 8.83 8.46 -9.28
C LEU A 29 9.15 8.83 -10.73
N THR A 30 8.77 7.95 -11.64
CA THR A 30 8.84 8.23 -13.08
C THR A 30 7.87 9.35 -13.44
N LEU A 31 8.08 9.99 -14.58
CA LEU A 31 7.20 11.05 -15.08
C LEU A 31 5.74 10.60 -15.17
N ASN A 32 5.50 9.35 -15.57
CA ASN A 32 4.15 8.80 -15.70
C ASN A 32 3.50 8.55 -14.33
N GLU A 33 4.23 8.03 -13.36
CA GLU A 33 3.75 7.86 -11.98
C GLU A 33 3.44 9.22 -11.35
N ARG A 34 4.28 10.23 -11.59
CA ARG A 34 4.06 11.59 -11.07
C ARG A 34 2.86 12.27 -11.72
N LYS A 35 2.67 12.11 -13.04
CA LYS A 35 1.45 12.57 -13.74
C LYS A 35 0.21 11.88 -13.20
N ALA A 36 0.27 10.57 -12.96
CA ALA A 36 -0.82 9.82 -12.36
C ALA A 36 -1.14 10.31 -10.95
N LEU A 37 -0.12 10.55 -10.11
CA LEU A 37 -0.29 11.09 -8.77
C LEU A 37 -0.89 12.50 -8.78
N ASN A 38 -0.47 13.36 -9.71
CA ASN A 38 -1.11 14.67 -9.90
C ASN A 38 -2.56 14.54 -10.36
N TRP A 39 -2.86 13.59 -11.24
CA TRP A 39 -4.25 13.31 -11.63
C TRP A 39 -5.09 12.87 -10.43
N PHE A 40 -4.56 12.00 -9.55
CA PHE A 40 -5.25 11.61 -8.32
C PHE A 40 -5.44 12.80 -7.38
N LYS A 41 -4.47 13.70 -7.23
CA LYS A 41 -4.63 14.94 -6.45
C LYS A 41 -5.85 15.76 -6.86
N ASP A 42 -6.07 15.94 -8.17
CA ASP A 42 -7.19 16.74 -8.69
C ASP A 42 -8.53 15.98 -8.73
N ASN A 43 -8.51 14.65 -8.67
CA ASN A 43 -9.67 13.81 -8.90
C ASN A 43 -10.08 12.95 -7.68
N SER A 44 -9.28 12.88 -6.63
CA SER A 44 -9.58 12.06 -5.45
C SER A 44 -10.63 12.72 -4.53
N PRO A 45 -11.55 11.92 -3.93
CA PRO A 45 -11.71 10.48 -4.12
C PRO A 45 -12.30 10.11 -5.49
N THR A 46 -11.83 9.02 -6.09
CA THR A 46 -12.26 8.59 -7.44
C THR A 46 -12.47 7.08 -7.59
N GLY A 47 -13.52 6.68 -8.31
CA GLY A 47 -13.78 5.29 -8.66
C GLY A 47 -12.88 4.74 -9.79
N PRO A 48 -12.83 3.41 -10.00
CA PRO A 48 -11.99 2.73 -11.00
C PRO A 48 -12.41 3.00 -12.45
N ASN A 49 -13.63 3.49 -12.67
CA ASN A 49 -14.23 3.67 -14.00
C ASN A 49 -14.20 5.14 -14.46
N ARG A 50 -13.45 6.03 -13.79
CA ARG A 50 -13.39 7.45 -14.19
C ARG A 50 -12.62 7.60 -15.50
N PRO A 51 -13.09 8.43 -16.45
CA PRO A 51 -12.33 8.74 -17.64
C PRO A 51 -10.96 9.34 -17.30
N GLY A 52 -9.91 8.86 -17.96
CA GLY A 52 -8.54 9.32 -17.75
C GLY A 52 -7.86 8.76 -16.50
N ILE A 53 -8.45 7.76 -15.84
CA ILE A 53 -7.82 7.10 -14.70
C ILE A 53 -6.46 6.48 -15.09
N PRO A 54 -5.43 6.64 -14.27
CA PRO A 54 -4.14 6.02 -14.52
C PRO A 54 -4.26 4.50 -14.69
N PRO A 55 -3.43 3.89 -15.56
CA PRO A 55 -3.48 2.46 -15.82
C PRO A 55 -3.23 1.65 -14.55
N SER A 56 -3.81 0.45 -14.48
CA SER A 56 -3.77 -0.42 -13.30
C SER A 56 -2.35 -0.68 -12.77
N ILE A 57 -1.36 -0.83 -13.65
CA ILE A 57 0.04 -1.04 -13.25
C ILE A 57 0.56 0.15 -12.43
N ILE A 58 0.34 1.38 -12.89
CA ILE A 58 0.77 2.60 -12.19
C ILE A 58 -0.01 2.74 -10.88
N ARG A 59 -1.31 2.47 -10.89
CA ARG A 59 -2.12 2.48 -9.65
C ARG A 59 -1.56 1.52 -8.61
N SER A 60 -1.26 0.28 -8.99
CA SER A 60 -0.68 -0.69 -8.07
C SER A 60 0.66 -0.22 -7.53
N VAL A 61 1.53 0.38 -8.35
CA VAL A 61 2.81 0.93 -7.87
C VAL A 61 2.59 2.08 -6.89
N LEU A 62 1.70 3.02 -7.20
CA LEU A 62 1.36 4.13 -6.30
C LEU A 62 0.75 3.64 -4.98
N MET A 63 -0.08 2.58 -5.02
CA MET A 63 -0.64 1.94 -3.83
C MET A 63 0.42 1.21 -3.01
N VAL A 64 1.30 0.45 -3.64
CA VAL A 64 2.40 -0.27 -2.95
C VAL A 64 3.36 0.71 -2.27
N ARG A 65 3.53 1.91 -2.83
CA ARG A 65 4.31 2.99 -2.24
C ARG A 65 3.52 3.82 -1.21
N GLY A 66 2.25 3.51 -0.97
CA GLY A 66 1.40 4.24 -0.04
C GLY A 66 1.14 5.70 -0.44
N LEU A 67 1.21 6.02 -1.75
CA LEU A 67 0.94 7.37 -2.29
C LEU A 67 -0.55 7.59 -2.60
N ILE A 68 -1.24 6.49 -2.87
CA ILE A 68 -2.70 6.44 -2.97
C ILE A 68 -3.18 5.23 -2.17
N GLU A 69 -4.40 5.29 -1.66
CA GLU A 69 -5.04 4.20 -0.93
C GLU A 69 -6.45 3.95 -1.44
N ILE A 70 -7.03 2.82 -1.07
CA ILE A 70 -8.49 2.63 -1.21
C ILE A 70 -9.11 3.48 -0.11
N ASP A 71 -10.09 4.31 -0.48
CA ASP A 71 -10.77 5.21 0.43
C ASP A 71 -11.20 4.47 1.72
N PRO A 72 -10.68 4.88 2.90
CA PRO A 72 -10.92 4.16 4.14
C PRO A 72 -12.36 4.30 4.65
N HIS A 73 -13.10 5.28 4.16
CA HIS A 73 -14.51 5.49 4.48
C HIS A 73 -15.46 4.65 3.62
N ARG A 74 -14.91 3.90 2.65
CA ARG A 74 -15.67 3.02 1.78
C ARG A 74 -16.34 1.89 2.58
N LYS A 75 -17.65 1.75 2.42
CA LYS A 75 -18.41 0.60 2.95
C LYS A 75 -18.14 -0.65 2.11
N ARG A 76 -18.27 -1.85 2.71
CA ARG A 76 -17.92 -3.14 2.06
C ARG A 76 -18.57 -3.35 0.68
N TYR A 77 -19.77 -2.82 0.47
CA TYR A 77 -20.56 -2.95 -0.77
C TYR A 77 -20.47 -1.74 -1.70
N ASP A 78 -19.80 -0.67 -1.28
CA ASP A 78 -19.62 0.52 -2.12
C ASP A 78 -18.60 0.21 -3.22
N PRO A 79 -18.68 0.79 -4.43
CA PRO A 79 -17.62 0.65 -5.43
C PRO A 79 -16.24 1.03 -4.87
N ILE A 80 -15.18 0.43 -5.41
CA ILE A 80 -13.81 0.80 -5.02
C ILE A 80 -13.63 2.29 -5.32
N SER A 81 -13.09 3.04 -4.39
CA SER A 81 -12.68 4.43 -4.59
C SER A 81 -11.25 4.58 -4.13
N TYR A 82 -10.48 5.38 -4.85
CA TYR A 82 -9.07 5.67 -4.56
C TYR A 82 -8.94 7.10 -4.05
N ALA A 83 -8.23 7.26 -2.95
CA ALA A 83 -7.88 8.54 -2.36
C ALA A 83 -6.37 8.75 -2.43
N ILE A 84 -5.94 9.99 -2.62
CA ILE A 84 -4.53 10.36 -2.47
C ILE A 84 -4.19 10.42 -0.98
N THR A 85 -3.04 9.88 -0.60
CA THR A 85 -2.56 9.92 0.79
C THR A 85 -1.78 11.20 1.04
N ASP A 86 -1.50 11.51 2.31
CA ASP A 86 -0.64 12.66 2.64
C ASP A 86 0.78 12.47 2.08
N ASN A 87 1.33 11.26 2.13
CA ASN A 87 2.61 10.90 1.50
C ASN A 87 2.59 11.12 -0.03
N GLY A 88 1.45 10.85 -0.67
CA GLY A 88 1.22 11.18 -2.08
C GLY A 88 1.30 12.68 -2.35
N LEU A 89 0.69 13.49 -1.49
CA LEU A 89 0.75 14.95 -1.59
C LEU A 89 2.16 15.49 -1.31
N GLU A 90 2.86 14.95 -0.31
CA GLU A 90 4.25 15.29 -0.01
C GLU A 90 5.19 14.94 -1.17
N SER A 91 5.02 13.76 -1.77
CA SER A 91 5.78 13.34 -2.95
C SER A 91 5.61 14.27 -4.15
N LEU A 92 4.48 14.97 -4.27
CA LEU A 92 4.27 16.01 -5.29
C LEU A 92 4.95 17.33 -4.92
N ARG A 93 4.98 17.66 -3.62
CA ARG A 93 5.58 18.88 -3.06
C ARG A 93 7.11 18.83 -3.02
N GLY A 94 7.72 17.65 -2.87
CA GLY A 94 9.16 17.41 -2.71
C GLY A 94 10.06 17.72 -3.92
N HIS A 95 9.69 18.65 -4.80
CA HIS A 95 10.54 19.16 -5.89
C HIS A 95 10.99 20.59 -5.56
N HIS A 96 11.57 20.73 -4.37
CA HIS A 96 12.32 21.90 -3.95
C HIS A 96 13.47 21.39 -3.08
N GLY A 97 14.56 21.04 -3.76
CA GLY A 97 15.84 20.65 -3.21
C GLY A 97 16.87 20.89 -4.28
#